data_AF-A0A0A9D2M5-F1
#
_entry.id   AF-A0A0A9D2M5-F1
#
_cell.length_a   1.000
_cell.length_b   1.000
_cell.length_c   1.000
_cell.angle_alpha   90.00
_cell.angle_beta   90.00
_cell.angle_gamma   90.00
#
_symmetry.space_group_name_H-M   'P 1'
#
loop_
_entity.id
_entity.type
_entity.pdbx_description
1 polymer ?
#
loop_
_entity_poly.entity_id
_entity_poly.type
_entity_poly.pdbx_seq_one_letter_code
_entity_poly.pdbx_strand_id
1 'polypeptide(L)'
;MLYIEKCANSRAVTIFIRGGNKMMIEETERSLHDALCVARNLIRNNSVVYGGGSAEISCSIAVKTAADRHPGVEQYAIRSFADALDAVPLALAENSGLPPIDTLTAVKAQQVKENNPHCGIDCNDVGTNDMKEQNVFETLIGK
;
A
#
# COMPACT_ATOMS: atom_id res chain seq x y z
N MET A 1 38.67 0.34 11.18
CA MET A 1 37.69 1.12 10.39
C MET A 1 38.22 2.53 10.26
N LEU A 2 38.24 3.07 9.06
CA LEU A 2 38.61 4.46 8.81
C LEU A 2 37.34 5.21 8.37
N TYR A 3 37.04 6.31 9.05
CA TYR A 3 35.90 7.17 8.75
C TYR A 3 36.43 8.54 8.32
N ILE A 4 35.82 9.10 7.28
CA ILE A 4 36.06 10.47 6.83
C ILE A 4 34.75 11.22 7.04
N GLU A 5 34.75 12.17 7.97
CA GLU A 5 33.57 12.92 8.37
C GLU A 5 33.72 14.39 8.00
N LYS A 6 32.59 15.11 7.91
CA LYS A 6 32.53 16.57 7.73
C LYS A 6 33.24 17.09 6.46
N CYS A 7 33.08 16.39 5.34
CA CYS A 7 33.53 16.87 4.03
C CYS A 7 32.78 18.15 3.61
N ALA A 8 33.51 19.18 3.17
CA ALA A 8 32.95 20.51 2.87
C ALA A 8 31.91 20.55 1.73
N ASN A 9 31.80 19.51 0.89
CA ASN A 9 30.85 19.44 -0.22
C ASN A 9 30.25 18.02 -0.36
N SER A 10 29.54 17.56 0.68
CA SER A 10 29.01 16.18 0.75
C SER A 10 27.74 15.99 -0.08
N ARG A 11 27.89 15.68 -1.38
CA ARG A 11 26.80 15.10 -2.19
C ARG A 11 26.59 13.60 -1.94
N ALA A 12 27.46 12.98 -1.14
CA ALA A 12 27.40 11.59 -0.74
C ALA A 12 27.15 11.50 0.76
N VAL A 13 26.24 10.62 1.16
CA VAL A 13 25.95 10.27 2.54
C VAL A 13 26.20 8.77 2.69
N THR A 14 26.84 8.37 3.78
CA THR A 14 27.11 6.95 4.08
C THR A 14 26.32 6.54 5.30
N ILE A 15 25.52 5.48 5.17
CA ILE A 15 24.81 4.86 6.29
C ILE A 15 25.56 3.59 6.66
N PHE A 16 26.03 3.52 7.90
CA PHE A 16 26.82 2.39 8.39
C PHE A 16 25.95 1.47 9.26
N ILE A 17 25.72 0.25 8.79
CA ILE A 17 24.87 -0.75 9.46
C ILE A 17 25.76 -1.72 10.25
N ARG A 18 25.41 -2.00 11.51
CA ARG A 18 26.03 -3.03 12.35
C ARG A 18 24.95 -4.05 12.75
N GLY A 19 25.27 -5.33 12.69
CA GLY A 19 24.35 -6.40 13.09
C GLY A 19 25.10 -7.62 13.63
N GLY A 20 24.42 -8.45 14.41
CA GLY A 20 25.00 -9.65 15.03
C GLY A 20 25.14 -10.85 14.08
N ASN A 21 24.44 -10.84 12.95
CA ASN A 21 24.46 -11.90 11.94
C ASN A 21 24.47 -11.29 10.53
N LYS A 22 25.18 -11.91 9.59
CA LYS A 22 25.27 -11.49 8.18
C LYS A 22 23.88 -11.39 7.53
N MET A 23 23.00 -12.36 7.76
CA MET A 23 21.64 -12.33 7.18
C MET A 23 20.83 -11.12 7.64
N MET A 24 20.98 -10.70 8.90
CA MET A 24 20.31 -9.50 9.41
C MET A 24 20.86 -8.22 8.79
N ILE A 25 22.16 -8.17 8.54
CA ILE A 25 22.79 -7.02 7.88
C ILE A 25 22.28 -6.89 6.44
N GLU A 26 22.26 -7.99 5.69
CA GLU A 26 21.79 -8.02 4.30
C GLU A 26 20.30 -7.62 4.21
N GLU A 27 19.46 -8.11 5.12
CA GLU A 27 18.04 -7.73 5.15
C GLU A 27 17.84 -6.26 5.56
N THR A 28 18.63 -5.77 6.51
CA THR A 28 18.58 -4.35 6.91
C THR A 28 19.02 -3.43 5.78
N GLU A 29 20.06 -3.82 5.02
CA GLU A 29 20.51 -3.07 3.85
C GLU A 29 19.40 -2.98 2.79
N ARG A 30 18.73 -4.10 2.49
CA ARG A 30 17.59 -4.14 1.55
C ARG A 30 16.43 -3.27 2.03
N SER A 31 16.01 -3.42 3.30
CA SER A 31 14.91 -2.64 3.88
C SER A 31 15.18 -1.13 3.84
N LEU A 32 16.43 -0.73 4.12
CA LEU A 32 16.84 0.67 4.03
C LEU A 32 16.83 1.18 2.58
N HIS A 33 17.26 0.35 1.63
CA HIS A 33 17.20 0.69 0.21
C HIS A 33 15.76 0.93 -0.27
N ASP A 34 14.82 0.09 0.16
CA ASP A 34 13.40 0.24 -0.15
C ASP A 34 12.83 1.54 0.44
N ALA A 35 13.13 1.83 1.70
CA ALA A 35 12.72 3.08 2.36
C ALA A 35 13.26 4.33 1.65
N LEU A 36 14.52 4.31 1.22
CA LEU A 36 15.12 5.40 0.43
C LEU A 36 14.46 5.54 -0.94
N CYS A 37 14.06 4.43 -1.58
CA CYS A 37 13.32 4.47 -2.84
C CYS A 37 11.94 5.10 -2.68
N VAL A 38 11.23 4.81 -1.59
CA VAL A 38 9.94 5.43 -1.24
C VAL A 38 10.13 6.94 -1.02
N ALA A 39 11.13 7.35 -0.23
CA ALA A 39 11.44 8.76 -0.02
C ALA A 39 11.78 9.49 -1.32
N ARG A 40 12.57 8.85 -2.21
CA ARG A 40 12.86 9.36 -3.56
C ARG A 40 11.58 9.53 -4.39
N ASN A 41 10.66 8.57 -4.33
CA ASN A 41 9.40 8.66 -5.07
C ASN A 41 8.57 9.85 -4.59
N LEU A 42 8.52 10.11 -3.28
CA LEU A 42 7.86 11.29 -2.70
C LEU A 42 8.49 12.62 -3.15
N ILE A 43 9.82 12.66 -3.31
CA ILE A 43 10.53 13.84 -3.83
C ILE A 43 10.18 14.09 -5.31
N ARG A 44 10.00 13.01 -6.10
CA ARG A 44 9.62 13.11 -7.51
C ARG A 44 8.15 13.48 -7.71
N ASN A 45 7.27 12.90 -6.90
CA ASN A 45 5.84 13.21 -6.86
C ASN A 45 5.36 13.12 -5.41
N ASN A 46 4.82 14.22 -4.90
CA ASN A 46 4.36 14.35 -3.52
C ASN A 46 2.97 13.73 -3.27
N SER A 47 2.37 13.09 -4.27
CA SER A 47 1.06 12.43 -4.15
C SER A 47 1.18 11.09 -3.43
N VAL A 48 0.32 10.91 -2.43
CA VAL A 48 0.20 9.68 -1.64
C VAL A 48 -1.19 9.09 -1.78
N VAL A 49 -1.28 7.79 -1.58
CA VAL A 49 -2.52 7.02 -1.50
C VAL A 49 -2.52 6.22 -0.20
N TYR A 50 -3.69 5.74 0.21
CA TYR A 50 -3.83 4.96 1.41
C TYR A 50 -3.60 3.48 1.11
N GLY A 51 -2.80 2.84 1.95
CA GLY A 51 -2.45 1.43 1.80
C GLY A 51 -3.52 0.50 2.36
N GLY A 52 -3.11 -0.67 2.87
CA GLY A 52 -4.03 -1.64 3.48
C GLY A 52 -5.11 -2.15 2.52
N GLY A 53 -4.84 -2.15 1.22
CA GLY A 53 -5.81 -2.51 0.19
C GLY A 53 -6.87 -1.44 -0.10
N SER A 54 -6.83 -0.28 0.57
CA SER A 54 -7.84 0.77 0.43
C SER A 54 -7.89 1.35 -1.00
N ALA A 55 -6.72 1.60 -1.59
CA ALA A 55 -6.60 2.07 -2.97
C ALA A 55 -7.18 1.06 -3.97
N GLU A 56 -6.87 -0.23 -3.82
CA GLU A 56 -7.37 -1.31 -4.67
C GLU A 56 -8.89 -1.46 -4.56
N ILE A 57 -9.45 -1.37 -3.36
CA ILE A 57 -10.89 -1.42 -3.13
C ILE A 57 -11.57 -0.21 -3.78
N SER A 58 -11.01 0.99 -3.62
CA SER A 58 -11.52 2.21 -4.26
C SER A 58 -11.58 2.07 -5.78
N CYS A 59 -10.50 1.53 -6.38
CA CYS A 59 -10.43 1.26 -7.81
C CYS A 59 -11.45 0.19 -8.23
N SER A 60 -11.58 -0.90 -7.48
CA SER A 60 -12.56 -1.97 -7.73
C SER A 60 -14.00 -1.43 -7.79
N ILE A 61 -14.39 -0.57 -6.84
CA ILE A 61 -15.72 0.07 -6.81
C ILE A 61 -15.92 0.99 -8.03
N ALA A 62 -14.93 1.81 -8.34
CA ALA A 62 -15.00 2.76 -9.46
C ALA A 62 -15.10 2.02 -10.81
N VAL A 63 -14.30 0.97 -11.00
CA VAL A 63 -14.30 0.13 -12.20
C VAL A 63 -15.60 -0.67 -12.32
N LYS A 64 -16.15 -1.21 -11.23
CA LYS A 64 -17.47 -1.88 -11.23
C LYS A 64 -18.58 -0.92 -11.66
N THR A 65 -18.57 0.31 -11.13
CA THR A 65 -19.54 1.34 -11.50
C THR A 65 -19.39 1.75 -12.97
N ALA A 66 -18.15 1.81 -13.49
CA ALA A 66 -17.91 2.07 -14.90
C ALA A 66 -18.42 0.92 -15.79
N ALA A 67 -18.24 -0.34 -15.36
CA ALA A 67 -18.73 -1.51 -16.09
C ALA A 67 -20.24 -1.45 -16.31
N ASP A 68 -21.01 -1.00 -15.31
CA ASP A 68 -22.48 -0.88 -15.42
C ASP A 68 -22.94 0.16 -16.43
N ARG A 69 -22.06 1.11 -16.81
CA ARG A 69 -22.34 2.11 -17.85
C ARG A 69 -22.08 1.61 -19.27
N HIS A 70 -21.31 0.53 -19.42
CA HIS A 70 -20.95 -0.04 -20.72
C HIS A 70 -21.83 -1.25 -21.03
N PRO A 71 -22.80 -1.13 -21.97
CA PRO A 71 -23.56 -2.29 -22.42
C PRO A 71 -22.71 -3.14 -23.38
N GLY A 72 -22.65 -4.45 -23.16
CA GLY A 72 -22.02 -5.39 -24.09
C GLY A 72 -21.14 -6.44 -23.42
N VAL A 73 -20.39 -7.19 -24.23
CA VAL A 73 -19.49 -8.26 -23.77
C VAL A 73 -18.31 -7.71 -22.96
N GLU A 74 -17.89 -6.47 -23.26
CA GLU A 74 -16.80 -5.77 -22.57
C GLU A 74 -17.09 -5.58 -21.08
N GLN A 75 -18.37 -5.47 -20.69
CA GLN A 75 -18.78 -5.36 -19.28
C GLN A 75 -18.20 -6.49 -18.42
N TYR A 76 -18.20 -7.72 -18.94
CA TYR A 76 -17.68 -8.88 -18.21
C TYR A 76 -16.18 -8.76 -17.98
N ALA A 77 -15.43 -8.30 -18.99
CA ALA A 77 -13.99 -8.09 -18.87
C ALA A 77 -13.65 -7.00 -17.84
N ILE A 78 -14.39 -5.89 -17.85
CA ILE A 78 -14.20 -4.79 -16.89
C ILE A 78 -14.53 -5.25 -15.46
N ARG A 79 -15.61 -6.03 -15.27
CA ARG A 79 -15.94 -6.62 -13.97
C ARG A 79 -14.88 -7.59 -13.47
N SER A 80 -14.38 -8.47 -14.34
CA SER A 80 -13.28 -9.38 -13.98
C SER A 80 -12.02 -8.65 -13.56
N PHE A 81 -11.70 -7.50 -14.16
CA PHE A 81 -10.57 -6.67 -13.72
C PHE A 81 -10.81 -6.09 -12.31
N ALA A 82 -12.02 -5.61 -12.03
CA ALA A 82 -12.35 -5.13 -10.69
C ALA A 82 -12.30 -6.25 -9.64
N ASP A 83 -12.75 -7.46 -9.98
CA ASP A 83 -12.63 -8.63 -9.11
C ASP A 83 -11.15 -9.02 -8.89
N ALA A 84 -10.29 -8.84 -9.89
CA ALA A 84 -8.86 -9.08 -9.74
C ALA A 84 -8.18 -8.09 -8.77
N LEU A 85 -8.64 -6.83 -8.73
CA LEU A 85 -8.16 -5.85 -7.75
C LEU A 85 -8.49 -6.25 -6.30
N ASP A 86 -9.56 -7.03 -6.12
CA ASP A 86 -9.94 -7.53 -4.80
C ASP A 86 -8.98 -8.61 -4.24
N ALA A 87 -8.10 -9.17 -5.07
CA ALA A 87 -7.17 -10.22 -4.65
C ALA A 87 -6.14 -9.73 -3.61
N VAL A 88 -5.67 -8.49 -3.73
CA VAL A 88 -4.71 -7.89 -2.78
C VAL A 88 -5.32 -7.74 -1.38
N PRO A 89 -6.48 -7.06 -1.21
CA PRO A 89 -7.11 -6.96 0.09
C PRO A 89 -7.53 -8.34 0.64
N LEU A 90 -8.02 -9.27 -0.20
CA LEU A 90 -8.31 -10.64 0.25
C LEU A 90 -7.08 -11.32 0.87
N ALA A 91 -5.93 -11.25 0.19
CA ALA A 91 -4.69 -11.82 0.69
C ALA A 91 -4.21 -11.13 1.98
N LEU A 92 -4.39 -9.82 2.12
CA LEU A 92 -4.06 -9.10 3.35
C LEU A 92 -4.93 -9.56 4.53
N ALA A 93 -6.24 -9.69 4.34
CA ALA A 93 -7.14 -10.20 5.38
C ALA A 93 -6.78 -11.63 5.78
N GLU A 94 -6.51 -12.50 4.79
CA GLU A 94 -6.12 -13.90 5.04
C GLU A 94 -4.82 -14.00 5.84
N ASN A 95 -3.78 -13.22 5.44
CA ASN A 95 -2.50 -13.19 6.13
C ASN A 95 -2.60 -12.59 7.54
N SER A 96 -3.58 -11.72 7.79
CA SER A 96 -3.89 -11.16 9.11
C SER A 96 -4.81 -12.06 9.95
N GLY A 97 -5.26 -13.21 9.43
CA GLY A 97 -6.15 -14.13 10.16
C GLY A 97 -7.61 -13.66 10.26
N LEU A 98 -8.00 -12.68 9.45
CA LEU A 98 -9.37 -12.17 9.37
C LEU A 98 -10.19 -12.97 8.35
N PRO A 99 -11.52 -13.07 8.52
CA PRO A 99 -12.38 -13.70 7.51
C PRO A 99 -12.37 -12.86 6.22
N PRO A 100 -11.76 -13.32 5.11
CA PRO A 100 -11.42 -12.45 3.98
C PRO A 100 -12.65 -11.89 3.25
N ILE A 101 -13.66 -12.73 3.06
CA ILE A 101 -14.88 -12.37 2.34
C ILE A 101 -15.71 -11.36 3.16
N ASP A 102 -15.87 -11.62 4.45
CA ASP A 102 -16.67 -10.78 5.34
C ASP A 102 -16.02 -9.41 5.55
N THR A 103 -14.70 -9.39 5.79
CA THR A 103 -13.95 -8.13 5.96
C THR A 103 -13.92 -7.30 4.70
N LEU A 104 -13.61 -7.89 3.53
CA LEU A 104 -13.64 -7.16 2.26
C LEU A 104 -15.02 -6.56 1.99
N THR A 105 -16.07 -7.34 2.21
CA THR A 105 -17.46 -6.89 1.97
C THR A 105 -17.84 -5.76 2.92
N ALA A 106 -17.46 -5.87 4.20
CA ALA A 106 -17.69 -4.82 5.20
C ALA A 106 -16.96 -3.51 4.85
N VAL A 107 -15.65 -3.58 4.52
CA VAL A 107 -14.84 -2.41 4.16
C VAL A 107 -15.36 -1.76 2.87
N LYS A 108 -15.73 -2.55 1.86
CA LYS A 108 -16.38 -2.03 0.64
C LYS A 108 -17.69 -1.31 0.93
N ALA A 109 -18.55 -1.91 1.74
CA ALA A 109 -19.83 -1.30 2.10
C ALA A 109 -19.62 0.01 2.86
N GLN A 110 -18.62 0.06 3.75
CA GLN A 110 -18.23 1.26 4.49
C GLN A 110 -17.74 2.36 3.54
N GLN A 111 -16.81 2.05 2.62
CA GLN A 111 -16.27 2.99 1.66
C GLN A 111 -17.34 3.60 0.74
N VAL A 112 -18.33 2.79 0.31
CA VAL A 112 -19.48 3.28 -0.48
C VAL A 112 -20.41 4.14 0.36
N LYS A 113 -20.72 3.73 1.60
CA LYS A 113 -21.65 4.43 2.49
C LYS A 113 -21.12 5.78 2.96
N GLU A 114 -19.85 5.84 3.32
CA GLU A 114 -19.19 7.04 3.84
C GLU A 114 -18.57 7.89 2.74
N ASN A 115 -18.52 7.36 1.50
CA ASN A 115 -17.81 7.95 0.37
C ASN A 115 -16.35 8.33 0.75
N ASN A 116 -15.74 7.53 1.62
CA ASN A 116 -14.41 7.75 2.18
C ASN A 116 -13.43 6.74 1.56
N PRO A 117 -12.51 7.15 0.67
CA PRO A 117 -11.59 6.25 0.00
C PRO A 117 -10.41 5.81 0.88
N HIS A 118 -10.42 6.09 2.18
CA HIS A 118 -9.34 5.76 3.11
C HIS A 118 -9.57 4.46 3.87
N CYS A 119 -10.79 3.89 3.77
CA CYS A 119 -11.13 2.64 4.44
C CYS A 119 -10.37 1.47 3.80
N GLY A 120 -9.56 0.77 4.59
CA GLY A 120 -8.79 -0.40 4.19
C GLY A 120 -8.95 -1.54 5.18
N ILE A 121 -8.15 -2.58 5.01
CA ILE A 121 -8.10 -3.73 5.92
C ILE A 121 -7.20 -3.41 7.10
N ASP A 122 -7.75 -3.57 8.30
CA ASP A 122 -7.01 -3.44 9.53
C ASP A 122 -6.17 -4.70 9.80
N CYS A 123 -4.94 -4.71 9.26
CA CYS A 123 -4.02 -5.82 9.48
C CYS A 123 -3.42 -5.88 10.89
N ASN A 124 -3.54 -4.79 11.66
CA ASN A 124 -2.87 -4.63 12.96
C ASN A 124 -3.85 -4.73 14.15
N ASP A 125 -5.13 -5.05 13.89
CA ASP A 125 -6.21 -5.13 14.89
C ASP A 125 -6.30 -3.88 15.79
N VAL A 126 -6.14 -2.70 15.20
CA VAL A 126 -6.23 -1.40 15.90
C VAL A 126 -7.70 -1.04 16.21
N GLY A 127 -8.65 -1.63 15.48
CA GLY A 127 -10.09 -1.43 15.64
C GLY A 127 -10.68 -0.30 14.79
N THR A 128 -9.88 0.31 13.91
CA THR A 128 -10.32 1.32 12.92
C THR A 128 -9.96 0.87 11.53
N ASN A 129 -10.86 1.02 10.56
CA ASN A 129 -10.55 0.71 9.16
C ASN A 129 -9.96 1.90 8.42
N ASP A 130 -9.87 3.10 9.03
CA ASP A 130 -9.33 4.28 8.36
C ASP A 130 -7.79 4.25 8.34
N MET A 131 -7.23 4.02 7.16
CA MET A 131 -5.79 3.93 6.95
C MET A 131 -5.07 5.26 7.20
N LYS A 132 -5.78 6.39 7.14
CA LYS A 132 -5.23 7.69 7.51
C LYS A 132 -4.99 7.78 9.01
N GLU A 133 -5.91 7.28 9.82
CA GLU A 133 -5.77 7.23 11.28
C GLU A 133 -4.64 6.27 11.68
N GLN A 134 -4.53 5.15 10.97
CA GLN A 134 -3.45 4.18 11.16
C GLN A 134 -2.08 4.63 10.61
N ASN A 135 -2.00 5.75 9.90
CA ASN A 135 -0.80 6.24 9.22
C ASN A 135 -0.21 5.25 8.19
N VAL A 136 -1.06 4.51 7.49
CA VAL A 136 -0.66 3.56 6.44
C VAL A 136 -0.73 4.26 5.09
N PHE A 137 0.42 4.71 4.62
CA PHE A 137 0.56 5.47 3.37
C PHE A 137 1.41 4.73 2.35
N GLU A 138 1.04 4.87 1.08
CA GLU A 138 1.81 4.43 -0.07
C GLU A 138 2.02 5.59 -1.05
N THR A 139 3.11 5.53 -1.81
CA THR A 139 3.36 6.53 -2.86
C THR A 139 2.50 6.24 -4.07
N LEU A 140 1.89 7.26 -4.68
CA LEU A 140 1.08 7.07 -5.88
C LEU A 140 1.85 6.39 -7.02
N ILE A 141 3.14 6.71 -7.18
CA ILE A 141 4.02 6.08 -8.20
C ILE A 141 4.22 4.58 -7.96
N GLY A 142 4.09 4.13 -6.70
CA GLY A 142 4.30 2.74 -6.32
C GLY A 142 3.07 1.84 -6.54
N LYS A 143 1.91 2.43 -6.82
CA LYS A 143 0.69 1.73 -7.24
C LYS A 143 0.59 1.75 -8.76
#